data_AF-A0A1S3QYY8-F1
#
_entry.id   AF-A0A1S3QYY8-F1
#
_cell.length_a   1.000
_cell.length_b   1.000
_cell.length_c   1.000
_cell.angle_alpha   90.00
_cell.angle_beta   90.00
_cell.angle_gamma   90.00
#
_symmetry.space_group_name_H-M   'P 1'
#
loop_
_entity.id
_entity.type
_entity.pdbx_description
1 polymer ?
#
loop_
_entity_poly.entity_id
_entity_poly.type
_entity_poly.pdbx_seq_one_letter_code
_entity_poly.pdbx_strand_id
1 'polypeptide(L)'
;MRVALARALFIKPFMLLLDEPTNHLDLDACVWLEEELASFRRILVLISHSQDFLNGVCTNIIHLHQKKLKYFTVRTQQRAHSPPGQQMRSIHFRHNTI
;
A
#
# COMPACT_ATOMS: atom_id res chain seq x y z
N MET A 1 7.49 15.48 6.23
CA MET A 1 6.93 14.37 5.43
C MET A 1 5.61 14.72 4.73
N ARG A 2 4.60 15.24 5.44
CA ARG A 2 3.26 15.57 4.89
C ARG A 2 3.24 16.33 3.55
N VAL A 3 4.06 17.38 3.40
CA VAL A 3 4.13 18.15 2.14
C VAL A 3 4.64 17.31 0.96
N ALA A 4 5.61 16.42 1.19
CA ALA A 4 6.13 15.55 0.14
C ALA A 4 5.10 14.49 -0.29
N LEU A 5 4.38 13.91 0.68
CA LEU A 5 3.26 13.00 0.41
C LEU A 5 2.16 13.69 -0.40
N ALA A 6 1.74 14.90 0.02
CA ALA A 6 0.74 15.68 -0.69
C ALA A 6 1.16 15.97 -2.14
N ARG A 7 2.42 16.34 -2.37
CA ARG A 7 2.97 16.54 -3.73
C ARG A 7 2.93 15.25 -4.56
N ALA A 8 3.34 14.13 -3.98
CA ALA A 8 3.37 12.84 -4.66
C ALA A 8 1.95 12.38 -5.08
N LEU A 9 0.97 12.55 -4.19
CA LEU A 9 -0.44 12.26 -4.48
C LEU A 9 -1.02 13.20 -5.54
N PHE A 10 -0.69 14.50 -5.49
CA PHE A 10 -1.17 15.49 -6.44
C PHE A 10 -0.70 15.24 -7.87
N ILE A 11 0.58 14.85 -8.05
CA ILE A 11 1.18 14.58 -9.36
C ILE A 11 0.53 13.37 -10.05
N LYS A 12 -0.10 12.45 -9.29
CA LYS A 12 -0.70 11.20 -9.79
C LYS A 12 0.26 10.46 -10.73
N PRO A 13 1.41 9.98 -10.25
CA PRO A 13 2.43 9.33 -11.07
C PRO A 13 1.94 7.98 -11.63
N PHE A 14 2.64 7.41 -12.62
CA PHE A 14 2.34 6.04 -13.11
C PHE A 14 2.65 4.97 -12.05
N MET A 15 3.65 5.25 -11.21
CA MET A 15 4.07 4.40 -10.10
C MET A 15 4.33 5.28 -8.89
N LEU A 16 3.78 4.89 -7.74
CA LEU A 16 3.96 5.57 -6.46
C LEU A 16 4.70 4.63 -5.51
N LEU A 17 5.82 5.08 -4.95
CA LEU A 17 6.62 4.33 -3.98
C LEU A 17 6.56 5.08 -2.65
N LEU A 18 6.09 4.41 -1.60
CA LEU A 18 5.92 4.99 -0.28
C LEU A 18 6.61 4.10 0.76
N ASP A 19 7.44 4.73 1.59
CA ASP A 19 8.11 4.09 2.72
C ASP A 19 7.58 4.72 4.01
N GLU A 20 6.92 3.89 4.83
CA GLU A 20 6.23 4.26 6.07
C GLU A 20 5.34 5.52 5.97
N PRO A 21 4.38 5.60 5.02
CA PRO A 21 3.65 6.85 4.75
C PRO A 21 2.72 7.32 5.86
N THR A 22 2.36 6.44 6.80
CA THR A 22 1.54 6.74 7.97
C THR A 22 2.32 7.45 9.09
N ASN A 23 3.65 7.53 8.98
CA ASN A 23 4.47 8.17 10.02
C ASN A 23 4.13 9.65 10.17
N HIS A 24 3.94 10.07 11.42
CA HIS A 24 3.59 11.45 11.78
C HIS A 24 2.25 11.96 11.24
N LEU A 25 1.34 11.04 10.88
CA LEU A 25 -0.06 11.32 10.63
C LEU A 25 -0.89 11.04 11.89
N ASP A 26 -1.97 11.79 12.07
CA ASP A 26 -3.01 11.46 13.03
C ASP A 26 -3.92 10.36 12.46
N LEU A 27 -4.84 9.86 13.29
CA LEU A 27 -5.72 8.76 12.92
C LEU A 27 -6.59 9.11 11.71
N ASP A 28 -7.18 10.31 11.70
CA ASP A 28 -8.07 10.75 10.62
C ASP A 28 -7.33 10.85 9.28
N ALA A 29 -6.10 11.39 9.28
CA ALA A 29 -5.28 11.43 8.06
C ALA A 29 -4.82 10.04 7.61
N CYS A 30 -4.56 9.11 8.53
CA CYS A 30 -4.25 7.73 8.20
C CYS A 30 -5.43 7.04 7.50
N VAL A 31 -6.64 7.18 8.03
CA VAL A 31 -7.86 6.61 7.45
C VAL A 31 -8.11 7.18 6.06
N TRP A 32 -8.03 8.51 5.90
CA TRP A 32 -8.15 9.17 4.60
C TRP A 32 -7.10 8.65 3.60
N LEU A 33 -5.85 8.52 4.04
CA LEU A 33 -4.77 8.02 3.19
C LEU A 33 -5.01 6.57 2.75
N GLU A 34 -5.51 5.72 3.65
CA GLU A 34 -5.87 4.34 3.35
C GLU A 34 -6.90 4.26 2.23
N GLU A 35 -7.98 5.03 2.33
CA GLU A 35 -9.05 5.10 1.33
C GLU A 35 -8.54 5.61 -0.03
N GLU A 36 -7.75 6.69 -0.02
CA GLU A 36 -7.16 7.25 -1.24
C GLU A 36 -6.25 6.26 -1.95
N LEU A 37 -5.35 5.60 -1.20
CA LEU A 37 -4.43 4.61 -1.76
C LEU A 37 -5.14 3.33 -2.21
N ALA A 38 -6.20 2.90 -1.52
CA ALA A 38 -7.02 1.76 -1.92
C ALA A 38 -7.80 2.02 -3.23
N SER A 39 -8.01 3.29 -3.59
CA SER A 39 -8.61 3.70 -4.86
C SER A 39 -7.60 3.96 -5.98
N PHE A 40 -6.29 3.90 -5.67
CA PHE A 40 -5.22 4.26 -6.59
C PHE A 40 -5.10 3.24 -7.73
N ARG A 41 -5.53 3.64 -8.94
CA ARG A 41 -5.67 2.75 -10.11
C ARG A 41 -4.37 2.37 -10.81
N ARG A 42 -3.23 2.80 -10.30
CA ARG A 42 -1.91 2.64 -10.93
C ARG A 42 -0.99 1.80 -10.03
N ILE A 43 0.30 1.76 -10.33
CA ILE A 43 1.22 0.90 -9.57
C ILE A 43 1.51 1.57 -8.23
N LEU A 44 1.31 0.83 -7.14
CA LEU A 44 1.63 1.25 -5.78
C LEU A 44 2.65 0.29 -5.18
N VAL A 45 3.75 0.81 -4.64
CA VAL A 45 4.71 0.02 -3.86
C VAL A 45 4.75 0.63 -2.47
N LEU A 46 4.44 -0.17 -1.46
CA LEU A 46 4.15 0.33 -0.12
C LEU A 46 4.92 -0.47 0.93
N ILE A 47 5.72 0.23 1.73
CA ILE A 47 6.39 -0.33 2.90
C ILE A 47 5.71 0.27 4.13
N SER A 48 5.26 -0.59 5.04
CA SER A 48 4.67 -0.18 6.30
C SER A 48 4.87 -1.26 7.35
N HIS A 49 5.00 -0.85 8.60
CA HIS A 49 4.95 -1.74 9.77
C HIS A 49 3.51 -2.05 10.22
N SER A 50 2.50 -1.32 9.73
CA SER A 50 1.09 -1.52 10.10
C SER A 50 0.42 -2.58 9.23
N GLN A 51 0.05 -3.71 9.84
CA GLN A 51 -0.62 -4.80 9.12
C GLN A 51 -2.02 -4.41 8.66
N ASP A 52 -2.77 -3.65 9.46
CA ASP A 52 -4.14 -3.24 9.14
C ASP A 52 -4.17 -2.32 7.90
N PHE A 53 -3.27 -1.34 7.87
CA PHE A 53 -3.12 -0.44 6.73
C PHE A 53 -2.74 -1.17 5.45
N LEU A 54 -1.81 -2.14 5.53
CA LEU A 54 -1.44 -2.96 4.38
C LEU A 54 -2.60 -3.84 3.90
N ASN A 55 -3.42 -4.38 4.81
CA ASN A 55 -4.58 -5.18 4.44
C ASN A 55 -5.67 -4.34 3.76
N GLY A 56 -5.83 -3.08 4.16
CA GLY A 56 -6.79 -2.15 3.57
C GLY A 56 -6.40 -1.68 2.17
N VAL A 57 -5.10 -1.50 1.93
CA VAL A 57 -4.58 -0.94 0.66
C VAL A 57 -4.12 -2.02 -0.32
N CYS A 58 -3.43 -3.06 0.16
CA CYS A 58 -2.65 -3.95 -0.70
C CYS A 58 -3.36 -5.25 -1.10
N THR A 59 -3.21 -5.65 -2.36
CA THR A 59 -3.69 -6.92 -2.95
C THR A 59 -2.61 -8.00 -3.06
N ASN A 60 -1.33 -7.60 -3.05
CA ASN A 60 -0.19 -8.51 -3.16
C ASN A 60 0.90 -8.13 -2.16
N ILE A 61 1.64 -9.13 -1.72
CA ILE A 61 2.72 -8.98 -0.74
C ILE A 61 3.99 -9.61 -1.30
N ILE A 62 5.10 -8.88 -1.21
CA ILE A 62 6.44 -9.43 -1.37
C ILE A 62 7.12 -9.48 0.00
N HIS A 63 7.48 -10.70 0.41
CA HIS A 63 8.22 -10.91 1.65
C HIS A 63 9.71 -10.99 1.34
N LEU A 64 10.51 -10.06 1.89
CA LEU A 64 11.96 -10.11 1.81
C LEU A 64 12.51 -10.80 3.07
N HIS A 65 13.12 -11.96 2.89
CA HIS A 65 13.73 -12.71 3.99
C HIS A 65 15.00 -13.41 3.51
N GLN A 66 16.10 -13.27 4.27
CA GLN A 66 17.40 -13.85 3.93
C GLN A 66 17.85 -13.54 2.49
N LYS A 67 17.73 -12.27 2.07
CA LYS A 67 18.03 -11.80 0.70
C LYS A 67 17.20 -12.49 -0.40
N LYS A 68 16.09 -13.15 -0.06
CA LYS A 68 15.16 -13.77 -1.01
C LYS A 68 13.81 -13.05 -0.97
N LEU A 69 13.25 -12.81 -2.14
CA LEU A 69 11.90 -12.27 -2.31
C LEU A 69 10.92 -13.43 -2.56
N LYS A 70 9.85 -13.50 -1.77
CA LYS A 70 8.73 -14.42 -1.97
C LYS A 70 7.45 -13.62 -2.23
N TYR A 71 6.76 -13.94 -3.32
CA TYR A 71 5.53 -13.27 -3.72
C TYR A 71 4.31 -14.04 -3.23
N PHE A 72 3.35 -13.31 -2.65
CA PHE A 72 2.06 -13.83 -2.18
C PHE A 72 0.94 -12.97 -2.73
N THR A 73 -0.14 -13.62 -3.19
CA THR A 73 -1.39 -12.93 -3.53
C THR A 73 -2.29 -12.96 -2.31
N VAL A 74 -2.69 -11.78 -1.83
CA VAL A 74 -3.66 -11.66 -0.74
C VAL A 74 -5.04 -11.83 -1.37
N ARG A 75 -5.69 -12.97 -1.09
CA ARG A 75 -7.12 -13.14 -1.44
C ARG A 75 -7.94 -12.39 -0.41
N THR A 76 -8.55 -11.28 -0.84
CA THR A 76 -9.50 -10.52 -0.04
C THR A 76 -10.72 -11.42 0.27
N GLN A 77 -10.79 -11.99 1.48
CA GLN A 77 -12.03 -12.63 1.98
C GLN A 77 -13.09 -11.60 2.40
N GLN A 78 -12.87 -10.30 2.15
CA GLN A 78 -13.84 -9.23 2.36
C GLN A 78 -13.78 -8.22 1.21
N ARG A 79 -14.38 -8.56 0.06
CA ARG A 79 -14.84 -7.56 -0.92
C ARG A 79 -16.00 -8.13 -1.73
N ALA A 80 -17.13 -8.32 -1.07
CA ALA A 80 -18.39 -8.73 -1.70
C ALA A 80 -19.10 -7.56 -2.41
N HIS A 81 -18.39 -6.63 -3.07
CA HIS A 81 -18.98 -5.68 -4.02
C HIS A 81 -17.91 -4.84 -4.73
N SER A 82 -17.32 -5.33 -5.82
CA SER A 82 -16.54 -4.49 -6.75
C SER A 82 -16.63 -5.10 -8.16
N PRO A 83 -16.82 -4.30 -9.23
CA PRO A 83 -17.05 -4.81 -10.58
C PRO A 83 -15.81 -5.53 -11.15
N PRO A 84 -16.01 -6.52 -12.03
CA PRO A 84 -14.91 -7.26 -12.65
C PRO A 84 -14.18 -6.36 -13.65
N GLY A 85 -12.93 -5.98 -13.35
CA GLY A 85 -12.11 -5.24 -14.31
C GLY A 85 -10.90 -4.48 -13.77
N GLN A 86 -10.69 -4.38 -12.46
CA GLN A 86 -9.57 -3.60 -11.91
C GLN A 86 -8.64 -4.47 -11.06
N GLN A 87 -7.60 -5.02 -11.70
CA GLN A 87 -6.54 -5.74 -11.02
C GLN A 87 -5.58 -4.73 -10.38
N MET A 88 -5.84 -4.38 -9.13
CA MET A 88 -4.93 -3.57 -8.31
C MET A 88 -3.64 -4.36 -8.07
N ARG A 89 -2.48 -3.74 -8.37
CA ARG A 89 -1.14 -4.34 -8.22
C ARG A 89 -0.35 -3.49 -7.25
N SER A 90 -0.54 -3.74 -5.96
CA SER A 90 0.26 -3.14 -4.91
C SER A 90 1.33 -4.14 -4.44
N ILE A 91 2.59 -3.76 -4.35
CA ILE A 91 3.67 -4.63 -3.87
C ILE A 91 4.14 -4.13 -2.50
N HIS A 92 3.97 -4.97 -1.47
CA HIS A 92 4.54 -4.71 -0.16
C HIS A 92 5.94 -5.33 -0.02
N PHE A 93 6.87 -4.68 0.69
CA PHE A 93 8.12 -5.30 1.16
C PHE A 93 8.13 -5.37 2.68
N ARG A 94 8.09 -6.59 3.25
CA ARG A 94 8.35 -6.76 4.69
C ARG A 94 9.84 -6.89 4.92
N HIS A 95 10.46 -5.93 5.60
CA HIS A 95 11.85 -6.03 6.06
C HIS A 95 11.86 -6.66 7.45
N ASN A 96 12.24 -7.94 7.54
CA ASN A 96 12.53 -8.56 8.83
C ASN A 96 14.04 -8.38 9.07
N THR A 97 14.40 -7.36 9.83
CA THR A 97 15.79 -7.19 10.30
C THR A 97 16.15 -8.38 11.20
N ILE A 98 17.40 -8.81 11.07
CA ILE A 98 18.06 -9.90 11.79
C ILE A 98 17.94 -9.71 13.30
#